data_AF-A0A2A2Y9T4-F1
#
_entry.id   AF-A0A2A2Y9T4-F1
#
_cell.length_a   1.000
_cell.length_b   1.000
_cell.length_c   1.000
_cell.angle_alpha   90.00
_cell.angle_beta   90.00
_cell.angle_gamma   90.00
#
_symmetry.space_group_name_H-M   'P 1'
#
loop_
_entity.id
_entity.type
_entity.pdbx_description
1 polymer ?
#
loop_
_entity_poly.entity_id
_entity_poly.type
_entity_poly.pdbx_seq_one_letter_code
_entity_poly.pdbx_strand_id
1 'polypeptide(L)'
;MERMNFHTIQLLLFFASSVFADPILTSWYTVESSQLARVIQSPTLTTSVTTWPVAGVTNNNTGGLAQTVPVYADVQRISFTNTDVYINASGLASYTMGPWLNNAGGLFGFWPVSRDYSLRITRQPTPAATKVRHPGGMIGMMVNGVAIYDLGDAFSFNQTNGTAPSASNVTGSDAMGATGDGYWSRDALAVEVVTFDPGFAHQPGNNGQYHYHAEPKALRYQLGDNMKATYNAATNTYNYTEIDPTGVVTPLHHSPIIGWCYDGYPIYGPYGYSSPNNPTSSVTRMRSGFVLRNATNAATYGTANLSITGRVTLPRWAAIAQGYLTESGAPAGDYNLPALNGYGPLVSTAYSLGRYIGDYDYLGDRGRVQGVDFNLDKYNGRQCVTPEFPNGTYAYFVAIDASGNTTFPHLLGKQYYGTSNSTANVTIPAGATVLFNGGPKKKEQAAAPIVNPASGNVTLTWSSVEGGTYQVEASNSIATGWSTIGAAVPAAADANTTSLIDPGAARTSPQRFYRLSRTSTGTYDPVYTGQ
;
A
#
# COMPACT_ATOMS: atom_id res chain seq x y z
N MET A 1 -31.08 71.77 0.36
CA MET A 1 -30.22 71.37 1.49
C MET A 1 -30.39 69.85 1.64
N GLU A 2 -29.87 69.11 0.67
CA GLU A 2 -29.94 67.65 0.62
C GLU A 2 -28.75 67.07 1.39
N ARG A 3 -29.04 66.21 2.38
CA ARG A 3 -28.01 65.49 3.14
C ARG A 3 -27.57 64.27 2.33
N MET A 4 -26.34 64.31 1.81
CA MET A 4 -25.62 63.14 1.32
C MET A 4 -25.33 62.19 2.50
N ASN A 5 -25.90 60.98 2.46
CA ASN A 5 -25.52 59.89 3.34
C ASN A 5 -24.31 59.13 2.75
N PHE A 6 -23.13 59.36 3.32
CA PHE A 6 -21.96 58.52 3.06
C PHE A 6 -22.17 57.12 3.64
N HIS A 7 -22.27 56.12 2.78
CA HIS A 7 -22.19 54.71 3.18
C HIS A 7 -20.72 54.30 3.20
N THR A 8 -20.17 54.08 4.40
CA THR A 8 -18.85 53.51 4.59
C THR A 8 -18.91 52.01 4.25
N ILE A 9 -18.40 51.62 3.09
CA ILE A 9 -18.20 50.21 2.73
C ILE A 9 -17.01 49.71 3.55
N GLN A 10 -17.29 48.98 4.64
CA GLN A 10 -16.27 48.17 5.31
C GLN A 10 -15.88 47.00 4.40
N LEU A 11 -14.72 47.11 3.79
CA LEU A 11 -14.07 46.02 3.07
C LEU A 11 -13.63 44.98 4.11
N LEU A 12 -14.46 43.96 4.35
CA LEU A 12 -14.04 42.76 5.08
C LEU A 12 -12.96 42.05 4.24
N LEU A 13 -11.70 42.26 4.60
CA LEU A 13 -10.60 41.41 4.16
C LEU A 13 -10.80 40.02 4.76
N PHE A 14 -11.43 39.12 4.00
CA PHE A 14 -11.35 37.70 4.25
C PHE A 14 -9.89 37.28 4.02
N PHE A 15 -9.11 37.18 5.10
CA PHE A 15 -7.95 36.31 5.10
C PHE A 15 -8.47 34.87 4.98
N ALA A 16 -8.64 34.40 3.74
CA ALA A 16 -8.70 32.98 3.47
C ALA A 16 -7.32 32.41 3.80
N SER A 17 -7.09 32.05 5.07
CA SER A 17 -6.08 31.07 5.39
C SER A 17 -6.53 29.79 4.69
N SER A 18 -5.94 29.48 3.55
CA SER A 18 -5.99 28.15 2.96
C SER A 18 -5.35 27.23 3.98
N VAL A 19 -6.17 26.64 4.86
CA VAL A 19 -5.74 25.53 5.71
C VAL A 19 -5.45 24.42 4.72
N PHE A 20 -4.18 24.27 4.33
CA PHE A 20 -3.77 23.13 3.52
C PHE A 20 -4.17 21.87 4.29
N ALA A 21 -4.85 20.96 3.59
CA ALA A 21 -5.16 19.65 4.16
C ALA A 21 -3.85 19.00 4.62
N ASP A 22 -3.84 18.38 5.80
CA ASP A 22 -2.70 17.60 6.26
C ASP A 22 -2.80 16.21 5.61
N PRO A 23 -2.07 15.92 4.51
CA PRO A 23 -2.39 14.77 3.67
C PRO A 23 -2.20 13.45 4.40
N ILE A 24 -1.27 13.41 5.37
CA ILE A 24 -1.03 12.23 6.20
C ILE A 24 -2.17 11.91 7.16
N LEU A 25 -3.08 12.85 7.42
CA LEU A 25 -4.29 12.59 8.21
C LEU A 25 -5.48 12.19 7.33
N THR A 26 -5.49 12.59 6.06
CA THR A 26 -6.66 12.46 5.18
C THR A 26 -6.52 11.41 4.08
N SER A 27 -5.33 10.86 3.84
CA SER A 27 -5.10 9.91 2.73
C SER A 27 -5.44 8.45 3.06
N TRP A 28 -5.74 8.11 4.31
CA TRP A 28 -5.99 6.74 4.72
C TRP A 28 -7.33 6.23 4.16
N TYR A 29 -7.32 4.98 3.67
CA TYR A 29 -8.50 4.36 3.10
C TYR A 29 -9.42 3.83 4.22
N THR A 30 -10.54 4.51 4.42
CA THR A 30 -11.51 4.20 5.50
C THR A 30 -12.89 3.79 4.97
N VAL A 31 -13.09 3.83 3.65
CA VAL A 31 -14.40 3.64 3.00
C VAL A 31 -14.97 2.27 3.35
N GLU A 32 -14.17 1.21 3.20
CA GLU A 32 -14.58 -0.19 3.38
C GLU A 32 -14.11 -0.81 4.69
N SER A 33 -13.59 0.00 5.62
CA SER A 33 -13.18 -0.42 6.96
C SER A 33 -14.24 -1.14 7.80
N SER A 34 -15.49 -1.15 7.33
CA SER A 34 -16.65 -1.80 7.95
C SER A 34 -17.07 -3.11 7.27
N GLN A 35 -16.30 -3.58 6.30
CA GLN A 35 -16.41 -4.91 5.68
C GLN A 35 -15.41 -5.88 6.31
N LEU A 36 -15.75 -7.16 6.31
CA LEU A 36 -14.87 -8.23 6.75
C LEU A 36 -13.83 -8.55 5.66
N ALA A 37 -12.60 -8.84 6.07
CA ALA A 37 -11.56 -9.33 5.18
C ALA A 37 -11.94 -10.70 4.61
N ARG A 38 -11.53 -10.96 3.37
CA ARG A 38 -11.95 -12.13 2.60
C ARG A 38 -10.81 -12.75 1.81
N VAL A 39 -10.82 -14.07 1.70
CA VAL A 39 -9.80 -14.84 1.00
C VAL A 39 -10.41 -15.86 0.03
N ILE A 40 -9.82 -16.03 -1.15
CA ILE A 40 -10.04 -17.19 -2.03
C ILE A 40 -9.06 -18.31 -1.66
N GLN A 41 -9.60 -19.48 -1.33
CA GLN A 41 -8.83 -20.60 -0.77
C GLN A 41 -8.67 -21.79 -1.73
N SER A 42 -8.88 -21.58 -3.01
CA SER A 42 -8.81 -22.63 -4.02
C SER A 42 -8.33 -22.03 -5.34
N PRO A 43 -7.60 -22.79 -6.19
CA PRO A 43 -7.32 -22.37 -7.55
C PRO A 43 -8.58 -22.31 -8.44
N THR A 44 -9.69 -22.94 -8.03
CA THR A 44 -10.91 -23.11 -8.84
C THR A 44 -12.23 -22.77 -8.13
N LEU A 45 -12.24 -22.54 -6.82
CA LEU A 45 -13.46 -22.21 -6.06
C LEU A 45 -13.69 -20.71 -6.03
N THR A 46 -14.93 -20.30 -6.30
CA THR A 46 -15.33 -18.92 -6.60
C THR A 46 -15.97 -18.18 -5.43
N THR A 47 -16.08 -18.76 -4.24
CA THR A 47 -16.68 -18.09 -3.07
C THR A 47 -15.59 -17.75 -2.07
N SER A 48 -15.46 -16.46 -1.75
CA SER A 48 -14.55 -16.00 -0.71
C SER A 48 -15.09 -16.35 0.68
N VAL A 49 -14.17 -16.50 1.63
CA VAL A 49 -14.48 -16.82 3.03
C VAL A 49 -13.93 -15.75 3.95
N THR A 50 -14.59 -15.54 5.09
CA THR A 50 -14.18 -14.59 6.15
C THR A 50 -13.41 -15.25 7.29
N THR A 51 -13.27 -16.58 7.27
CA THR A 51 -12.41 -17.36 8.17
C THR A 51 -11.63 -18.38 7.37
N TRP A 52 -10.36 -18.61 7.71
CA TRP A 52 -9.48 -19.44 6.92
C TRP A 52 -8.26 -19.99 7.70
N PRO A 53 -7.64 -21.10 7.23
CA PRO A 53 -8.16 -21.98 6.19
C PRO A 53 -9.35 -22.82 6.65
N VAL A 54 -10.32 -23.02 5.77
CA VAL A 54 -11.45 -23.93 6.01
C VAL A 54 -10.99 -25.38 6.12
N ALA A 55 -11.79 -26.23 6.76
CA ALA A 55 -11.49 -27.65 6.93
C ALA A 55 -11.19 -28.32 5.57
N GLY A 56 -10.09 -29.08 5.51
CA GLY A 56 -9.63 -29.76 4.30
C GLY A 56 -8.67 -28.94 3.41
N VAL A 57 -8.47 -27.66 3.71
CA VAL A 57 -7.45 -26.83 3.05
C VAL A 57 -6.13 -26.88 3.84
N THR A 58 -5.02 -27.12 3.15
CA THR A 58 -3.68 -27.20 3.75
C THR A 58 -3.32 -25.92 4.51
N ASN A 59 -2.88 -26.06 5.76
CA ASN A 59 -2.33 -24.96 6.55
C ASN A 59 -0.87 -25.25 6.92
N ASN A 60 0.05 -24.57 6.26
CA ASN A 60 1.48 -24.68 6.54
C ASN A 60 1.97 -23.59 7.51
N ASN A 61 1.10 -22.68 7.98
CA ASN A 61 1.52 -21.65 8.91
C ASN A 61 2.13 -22.28 10.18
N THR A 62 3.18 -21.67 10.70
CA THR A 62 3.89 -22.16 11.90
C THR A 62 2.93 -22.26 13.07
N GLY A 63 2.95 -23.40 13.76
CA GLY A 63 2.03 -23.67 14.88
C GLY A 63 0.55 -23.80 14.49
N GLY A 64 0.23 -23.89 13.19
CA GLY A 64 -1.15 -23.98 12.70
C GLY A 64 -1.93 -22.67 12.78
N LEU A 65 -1.25 -21.51 12.80
CA LEU A 65 -1.90 -20.20 12.85
C LEU A 65 -2.97 -20.05 11.75
N ALA A 66 -4.16 -19.61 12.13
CA ALA A 66 -5.33 -19.50 11.26
C ALA A 66 -6.20 -18.30 11.67
N GLN A 67 -6.95 -17.74 10.72
CA GLN A 67 -7.96 -16.72 10.97
C GLN A 67 -9.29 -17.43 11.26
N THR A 68 -9.48 -17.88 12.50
CA THR A 68 -10.67 -18.66 12.91
C THR A 68 -11.90 -17.81 13.23
N VAL A 69 -11.73 -16.49 13.28
CA VAL A 69 -12.79 -15.51 13.56
C VAL A 69 -12.75 -14.42 12.50
N PRO A 70 -13.89 -13.95 11.97
CA PRO A 70 -13.90 -12.86 11.01
C PRO A 70 -13.24 -11.58 11.55
N VAL A 71 -12.65 -10.80 10.67
CA VAL A 71 -11.95 -9.57 11.03
C VAL A 71 -12.30 -8.45 10.05
N TYR A 72 -12.48 -7.23 10.54
CA TYR A 72 -12.70 -6.09 9.67
C TYR A 72 -11.43 -5.70 8.92
N ALA A 73 -11.58 -5.46 7.63
CA ALA A 73 -10.49 -5.08 6.74
C ALA A 73 -10.10 -3.61 6.91
N ASP A 74 -8.97 -3.25 6.34
CA ASP A 74 -8.43 -1.90 6.24
C ASP A 74 -8.10 -1.22 7.58
N VAL A 75 -7.94 0.11 7.54
CA VAL A 75 -7.67 0.96 8.70
C VAL A 75 -8.87 0.98 9.65
N GLN A 76 -8.62 0.67 10.92
CA GLN A 76 -9.60 0.58 11.99
C GLN A 76 -9.57 1.77 12.95
N ARG A 77 -8.44 2.47 13.07
CA ARG A 77 -8.36 3.73 13.83
C ARG A 77 -7.28 4.64 13.26
N ILE A 78 -7.58 5.93 13.27
CA ILE A 78 -6.60 7.00 13.01
C ILE A 78 -6.62 7.91 14.22
N SER A 79 -5.47 8.09 14.85
CA SER A 79 -5.27 9.08 15.93
C SER A 79 -4.07 9.95 15.62
N PHE A 80 -3.98 11.14 16.20
CA PHE A 80 -2.84 12.02 15.94
C PHE A 80 -2.51 12.92 17.14
N THR A 81 -1.25 13.32 17.22
CA THR A 81 -0.76 14.44 18.03
C THR A 81 -0.31 15.55 17.08
N ASN A 82 0.24 16.66 17.59
CA ASN A 82 0.79 17.72 16.74
C ASN A 82 1.97 17.25 15.85
N THR A 83 2.66 16.19 16.23
CA THR A 83 3.89 15.72 15.58
C THR A 83 3.71 14.42 14.82
N ASP A 84 2.75 13.58 15.19
CA ASP A 84 2.66 12.21 14.71
C ASP A 84 1.22 11.79 14.38
N VAL A 85 1.08 10.90 13.41
CA VAL A 85 -0.13 10.11 13.18
C VAL A 85 0.08 8.70 13.69
N TYR A 86 -1.00 8.09 14.20
CA TYR A 86 -1.07 6.74 14.70
C TYR A 86 -2.16 5.98 13.96
N ILE A 87 -1.78 4.86 13.34
CA ILE A 87 -2.69 4.04 12.54
C ILE A 87 -2.83 2.69 13.20
N ASN A 88 -4.08 2.30 13.46
CA ASN A 88 -4.42 0.91 13.72
C ASN A 88 -5.12 0.29 12.53
N ALA A 89 -4.67 -0.89 12.13
CA ALA A 89 -5.24 -1.65 11.02
C ALA A 89 -5.08 -3.15 11.28
N SER A 90 -5.93 -3.97 10.68
CA SER A 90 -5.83 -5.44 10.74
C SER A 90 -4.69 -6.00 9.90
N GLY A 91 -4.06 -5.18 9.05
CA GLY A 91 -3.07 -5.65 8.07
C GLY A 91 -3.68 -6.42 6.89
N LEU A 92 -5.00 -6.48 6.78
CA LEU A 92 -5.74 -7.16 5.72
C LEU A 92 -6.57 -6.15 4.92
N ALA A 93 -6.74 -6.40 3.62
CA ALA A 93 -7.47 -5.51 2.72
C ALA A 93 -8.94 -5.91 2.55
N SER A 94 -9.79 -4.95 2.18
CA SER A 94 -11.21 -5.17 1.89
C SER A 94 -11.46 -5.76 0.50
N TYR A 95 -10.55 -5.55 -0.45
CA TYR A 95 -10.58 -6.30 -1.70
C TYR A 95 -10.36 -7.80 -1.38
N THR A 96 -10.93 -8.68 -2.20
CA THR A 96 -10.76 -10.13 -1.98
C THR A 96 -9.30 -10.54 -2.22
N MET A 97 -8.66 -11.07 -1.19
CA MET A 97 -7.25 -11.49 -1.23
C MET A 97 -7.10 -12.91 -1.76
N GLY A 98 -5.91 -13.22 -2.27
CA GLY A 98 -5.62 -14.53 -2.82
C GLY A 98 -6.33 -14.80 -4.16
N PRO A 99 -6.31 -16.05 -4.65
CA PRO A 99 -5.57 -17.17 -4.07
C PRO A 99 -4.06 -16.97 -4.23
N TRP A 100 -3.28 -17.61 -3.35
CA TRP A 100 -1.82 -17.72 -3.49
C TRP A 100 -1.47 -19.09 -4.01
N LEU A 101 -0.72 -19.13 -5.11
CA LEU A 101 -0.39 -20.35 -5.83
C LEU A 101 1.10 -20.65 -5.76
N ASN A 102 1.47 -21.88 -6.08
CA ASN A 102 2.84 -22.31 -6.30
C ASN A 102 3.12 -22.47 -7.81
N ASN A 103 4.36 -22.77 -8.19
CA ASN A 103 4.77 -22.93 -9.59
C ASN A 103 3.99 -24.03 -10.34
N ALA A 104 3.42 -25.00 -9.63
CA ALA A 104 2.61 -26.07 -10.22
C ALA A 104 1.11 -25.70 -10.32
N GLY A 105 0.73 -24.47 -9.93
CA GLY A 105 -0.66 -24.00 -9.90
C GLY A 105 -1.48 -24.50 -8.71
N GLY A 106 -0.88 -25.25 -7.78
CA GLY A 106 -1.52 -25.64 -6.53
C GLY A 106 -1.47 -24.50 -5.50
N LEU A 107 -2.22 -24.63 -4.41
CA LEU A 107 -2.19 -23.64 -3.32
C LEU A 107 -0.79 -23.56 -2.69
N PHE A 108 -0.36 -22.34 -2.38
CA PHE A 108 0.90 -22.08 -1.68
C PHE A 108 0.88 -22.63 -0.23
N GLY A 109 -0.26 -22.54 0.44
CA GLY A 109 -0.51 -23.18 1.75
C GLY A 109 -0.10 -22.35 2.98
N PHE A 110 0.47 -21.16 2.79
CA PHE A 110 0.54 -20.15 3.85
C PHE A 110 -0.64 -19.18 3.72
N TRP A 111 -1.15 -18.70 4.85
CA TRP A 111 -2.37 -17.90 4.90
C TRP A 111 -2.14 -16.62 5.68
N PRO A 112 -2.69 -15.48 5.21
CA PRO A 112 -2.56 -14.25 5.96
C PRO A 112 -3.36 -14.41 7.26
N VAL A 113 -3.00 -13.68 8.29
CA VAL A 113 -3.76 -13.64 9.55
C VAL A 113 -3.72 -12.22 10.03
N SER A 114 -4.83 -11.74 10.59
CA SER A 114 -4.92 -10.36 11.08
C SER A 114 -3.80 -10.07 12.05
N ARG A 115 -3.28 -8.86 11.95
CA ARG A 115 -2.18 -8.30 12.71
C ARG A 115 -2.74 -7.06 13.39
N ASP A 116 -2.54 -6.92 14.69
CA ASP A 116 -2.91 -5.68 15.40
C ASP A 116 -1.82 -4.63 15.19
N TYR A 117 -1.70 -4.13 13.96
CA TYR A 117 -0.70 -3.10 13.72
C TYR A 117 -1.08 -1.83 14.46
N SER A 118 -0.13 -1.30 15.21
CA SER A 118 -0.12 0.12 15.55
C SER A 118 1.14 0.74 14.96
N LEU A 119 0.97 1.71 14.06
CA LEU A 119 2.08 2.40 13.43
C LEU A 119 2.08 3.87 13.86
N ARG A 120 3.26 4.40 14.23
CA ARG A 120 3.49 5.84 14.33
C ARG A 120 4.19 6.33 13.07
N ILE A 121 3.75 7.44 12.47
CA ILE A 121 4.48 8.15 11.42
C ILE A 121 4.56 9.63 11.75
N THR A 122 5.74 10.25 11.56
CA THR A 122 5.87 11.70 11.71
C THR A 122 5.00 12.45 10.70
N ARG A 123 4.43 13.57 11.15
CA ARG A 123 3.75 14.55 10.29
C ARG A 123 4.72 15.59 9.73
N GLN A 124 5.98 15.57 10.17
CA GLN A 124 7.01 16.56 9.83
C GLN A 124 8.29 15.83 9.35
N PRO A 125 8.26 15.23 8.15
CA PRO A 125 9.42 14.52 7.63
C PRO A 125 10.54 15.50 7.26
N THR A 126 11.79 15.09 7.53
CA THR A 126 12.99 15.86 7.20
C THR A 126 13.99 14.98 6.44
N PRO A 127 14.72 15.52 5.44
CA PRO A 127 15.77 14.77 4.77
C PRO A 127 16.83 14.31 5.78
N ALA A 128 17.25 13.05 5.70
CA ALA A 128 18.33 12.56 6.55
C ALA A 128 19.70 13.10 6.07
N ALA A 129 20.53 13.55 7.00
CA ALA A 129 21.93 13.88 6.74
C ALA A 129 22.77 12.63 6.40
N THR A 130 22.44 11.50 7.03
CA THR A 130 23.01 10.18 6.73
C THR A 130 21.88 9.21 6.46
N LYS A 131 21.85 8.63 5.26
CA LYS A 131 20.78 7.71 4.87
C LYS A 131 20.93 6.37 5.58
N VAL A 132 19.82 5.84 6.06
CA VAL A 132 19.77 4.58 6.80
C VAL A 132 19.23 3.49 5.89
N ARG A 133 19.92 2.34 5.87
CA ARG A 133 19.46 1.14 5.18
C ARG A 133 18.20 0.61 5.83
N HIS A 134 17.27 0.12 5.02
CA HIS A 134 16.10 -0.56 5.54
C HIS A 134 16.50 -1.75 6.43
N PRO A 135 15.78 -1.97 7.55
CA PRO A 135 16.06 -3.06 8.47
C PRO A 135 15.64 -4.44 7.93
N GLY A 136 14.96 -4.49 6.78
CA GLY A 136 14.19 -5.66 6.33
C GLY A 136 12.79 -5.67 6.95
N GLY A 137 11.91 -6.55 6.46
CA GLY A 137 10.51 -6.58 6.91
C GLY A 137 9.77 -5.29 6.59
N MET A 138 8.86 -4.89 7.48
CA MET A 138 7.98 -3.73 7.26
C MET A 138 8.75 -2.40 7.33
N ILE A 139 8.64 -1.59 6.28
CA ILE A 139 9.31 -0.29 6.11
C ILE A 139 8.34 0.90 5.99
N GLY A 140 7.05 0.61 5.99
CA GLY A 140 5.96 1.57 5.81
C GLY A 140 4.60 0.88 5.84
N MET A 141 3.53 1.63 5.62
CA MET A 141 2.16 1.09 5.54
C MET A 141 1.43 1.70 4.35
N MET A 142 0.74 0.84 3.61
CA MET A 142 -0.18 1.26 2.56
C MET A 142 -1.38 1.99 3.18
N VAL A 143 -2.05 2.85 2.43
CA VAL A 143 -3.17 3.64 2.98
C VAL A 143 -4.37 2.80 3.42
N ASN A 144 -4.50 1.56 2.92
CA ASN A 144 -5.49 0.59 3.41
C ASN A 144 -4.99 -0.23 4.61
N GLY A 145 -3.83 0.09 5.21
CA GLY A 145 -3.34 -0.60 6.39
C GLY A 145 -2.53 -1.88 6.14
N VAL A 146 -2.35 -2.30 4.89
CA VAL A 146 -1.46 -3.43 4.54
C VAL A 146 0.00 -2.99 4.65
N ALA A 147 0.87 -3.91 5.10
CA ALA A 147 2.28 -3.61 5.32
C ALA A 147 3.06 -3.42 4.00
N ILE A 148 4.00 -2.48 4.01
CA ILE A 148 5.00 -2.32 2.96
C ILE A 148 6.27 -3.01 3.43
N TYR A 149 6.74 -3.99 2.69
CA TYR A 149 7.99 -4.68 2.99
C TYR A 149 9.15 -4.11 2.18
N ASP A 150 10.35 -4.22 2.74
CA ASP A 150 11.59 -3.98 2.02
C ASP A 150 11.65 -4.84 0.75
N LEU A 151 12.25 -4.33 -0.32
CA LEU A 151 12.26 -5.02 -1.62
C LEU A 151 13.02 -6.37 -1.61
N GLY A 152 13.78 -6.67 -0.55
CA GLY A 152 14.42 -7.97 -0.37
C GLY A 152 13.64 -8.87 0.57
N ASP A 153 13.85 -10.17 0.42
CA ASP A 153 13.17 -11.24 1.19
C ASP A 153 13.97 -11.73 2.42
N ALA A 154 14.95 -10.94 2.85
CA ALA A 154 15.93 -11.26 3.91
C ALA A 154 16.95 -12.38 3.58
N PHE A 155 16.90 -13.00 2.41
CA PHE A 155 17.90 -13.98 1.99
C PHE A 155 18.96 -13.36 1.08
N SER A 156 20.14 -13.97 1.09
CA SER A 156 21.22 -13.67 0.17
C SER A 156 21.91 -14.97 -0.24
N PHE A 157 22.67 -14.92 -1.34
CA PHE A 157 23.55 -16.02 -1.69
C PHE A 157 24.53 -16.30 -0.56
N ASN A 158 24.89 -17.58 -0.38
CA ASN A 158 25.95 -18.02 0.51
C ASN A 158 27.00 -18.73 -0.34
N GLN A 159 28.14 -18.07 -0.56
CA GLN A 159 29.28 -18.69 -1.23
C GLN A 159 29.92 -19.78 -0.34
N THR A 160 30.13 -20.97 -0.89
CA THR A 160 30.66 -22.14 -0.15
C THR A 160 32.04 -22.60 -0.62
N ASN A 161 32.69 -21.86 -1.51
CA ASN A 161 34.05 -22.21 -1.95
C ASN A 161 35.01 -22.26 -0.74
N GLY A 162 35.80 -23.34 -0.64
CA GLY A 162 36.82 -23.47 0.42
C GLY A 162 38.07 -22.62 0.21
N THR A 163 38.26 -22.06 -0.98
CA THR A 163 39.35 -21.14 -1.36
C THR A 163 38.80 -20.04 -2.25
N ALA A 164 39.52 -18.92 -2.39
CA ALA A 164 39.12 -17.82 -3.27
C ALA A 164 38.85 -18.32 -4.72
N PRO A 165 37.60 -18.25 -5.22
CA PRO A 165 37.27 -18.58 -6.59
C PRO A 165 37.68 -17.49 -7.57
N SER A 166 37.73 -17.85 -8.86
CA SER A 166 37.60 -16.92 -9.96
C SER A 166 36.13 -16.58 -10.21
N ALA A 167 35.88 -15.61 -11.10
CA ALA A 167 34.52 -15.27 -11.52
C ALA A 167 33.73 -16.47 -12.10
N SER A 168 34.43 -17.49 -12.62
CA SER A 168 33.83 -18.60 -13.38
C SER A 168 33.64 -19.90 -12.58
N ASN A 169 34.04 -19.96 -11.31
CA ASN A 169 33.96 -21.18 -10.50
C ASN A 169 33.39 -20.94 -9.08
N VAL A 170 32.47 -19.98 -8.95
CA VAL A 170 31.74 -19.72 -7.71
C VAL A 170 30.73 -20.84 -7.43
N THR A 171 30.78 -21.40 -6.23
CA THR A 171 29.81 -22.41 -5.74
C THR A 171 29.09 -21.89 -4.51
N GLY A 172 27.80 -22.22 -4.37
CA GLY A 172 27.00 -21.77 -3.25
C GLY A 172 25.51 -21.97 -3.49
N SER A 173 24.70 -21.40 -2.60
CA SER A 173 23.24 -21.47 -2.68
C SER A 173 22.60 -20.23 -2.05
N ASP A 174 21.47 -19.82 -2.58
CA ASP A 174 20.57 -18.85 -1.93
C ASP A 174 19.24 -19.47 -1.53
N ALA A 175 19.18 -20.81 -1.43
CA ALA A 175 17.99 -21.53 -1.01
C ALA A 175 17.57 -21.12 0.42
N MET A 176 16.28 -21.20 0.71
CA MET A 176 15.78 -20.97 2.07
C MET A 176 16.51 -21.88 3.07
N GLY A 177 16.95 -21.30 4.19
CA GLY A 177 17.74 -22.01 5.21
C GLY A 177 19.26 -21.96 4.98
N ALA A 178 19.74 -21.55 3.80
CA ALA A 178 21.12 -21.13 3.64
C ALA A 178 21.33 -19.81 4.41
N THR A 179 22.24 -19.79 5.38
CA THR A 179 22.66 -18.54 6.03
C THR A 179 23.42 -17.72 4.99
N GLY A 180 22.76 -16.77 4.34
CA GLY A 180 23.35 -15.93 3.30
C GLY A 180 24.52 -15.09 3.82
N ASP A 181 25.45 -14.74 2.92
CA ASP A 181 26.66 -13.96 3.24
C ASP A 181 26.44 -12.42 3.21
N GLY A 182 25.26 -11.98 2.76
CA GLY A 182 24.82 -10.58 2.78
C GLY A 182 25.19 -9.77 1.53
N TYR A 183 26.06 -10.25 0.64
CA TYR A 183 26.52 -9.48 -0.52
C TYR A 183 25.47 -9.44 -1.63
N TRP A 184 24.97 -10.61 -2.00
CA TRP A 184 23.99 -10.78 -3.07
C TRP A 184 22.62 -11.06 -2.47
N SER A 185 22.00 -10.02 -1.92
CA SER A 185 20.62 -10.07 -1.40
C SER A 185 19.63 -10.32 -2.53
N ARG A 186 18.70 -11.26 -2.34
CA ARG A 186 17.66 -11.57 -3.34
C ARG A 186 16.65 -10.44 -3.42
N ASP A 187 16.16 -10.19 -4.63
CA ASP A 187 14.98 -9.36 -4.87
C ASP A 187 13.73 -10.23 -4.69
N ALA A 188 12.84 -9.84 -3.78
CA ALA A 188 11.64 -10.59 -3.47
C ALA A 188 10.71 -10.74 -4.68
N LEU A 189 10.61 -9.71 -5.54
CA LEU A 189 9.81 -9.83 -6.76
C LEU A 189 10.39 -10.91 -7.70
N ALA A 190 11.72 -11.01 -7.79
CA ALA A 190 12.34 -11.96 -8.70
C ALA A 190 12.18 -13.42 -8.25
N VAL A 191 12.03 -13.68 -6.95
CA VAL A 191 12.07 -15.04 -6.38
C VAL A 191 10.77 -15.49 -5.75
N GLU A 192 9.90 -14.57 -5.33
CA GLU A 192 8.67 -14.86 -4.59
C GLU A 192 7.40 -14.55 -5.38
N VAL A 193 7.47 -13.88 -6.54
CA VAL A 193 6.29 -13.44 -7.31
C VAL A 193 5.33 -14.58 -7.65
N VAL A 194 5.80 -15.82 -7.78
CA VAL A 194 4.92 -16.98 -7.97
C VAL A 194 3.89 -17.13 -6.84
N THR A 195 4.29 -16.74 -5.64
CA THR A 195 3.47 -16.83 -4.43
C THR A 195 2.63 -15.58 -4.19
N PHE A 196 2.67 -14.58 -5.07
CA PHE A 196 1.85 -13.37 -4.95
C PHE A 196 0.43 -13.65 -5.43
N ASP A 197 -0.54 -13.02 -4.77
CA ASP A 197 -1.91 -13.00 -5.28
C ASP A 197 -2.06 -12.04 -6.47
N PRO A 198 -3.23 -12.00 -7.13
CA PRO A 198 -3.44 -11.08 -8.24
C PRO A 198 -3.28 -9.59 -7.86
N GLY A 199 -3.42 -9.26 -6.58
CA GLY A 199 -3.18 -7.92 -6.04
C GLY A 199 -1.71 -7.58 -5.84
N PHE A 200 -0.79 -8.54 -6.02
CA PHE A 200 0.67 -8.46 -5.83
C PHE A 200 1.13 -8.47 -4.36
N ALA A 201 0.31 -9.02 -3.45
CA ALA A 201 0.69 -9.23 -2.06
C ALA A 201 0.71 -10.71 -1.69
N HIS A 202 1.44 -11.02 -0.62
CA HIS A 202 1.50 -12.36 -0.05
C HIS A 202 1.84 -12.31 1.44
N GLN A 203 2.15 -13.46 2.03
CA GLN A 203 2.43 -13.61 3.45
C GLN A 203 3.47 -14.70 3.72
N PRO A 204 4.27 -14.54 4.80
CA PRO A 204 5.12 -15.62 5.28
C PRO A 204 4.34 -16.57 6.20
N GLY A 205 4.75 -17.84 6.27
CA GLY A 205 4.10 -18.84 7.11
C GLY A 205 4.33 -18.68 8.62
N ASN A 206 5.37 -17.96 9.05
CA ASN A 206 5.73 -17.85 10.47
C ASN A 206 4.79 -16.94 11.27
N ASN A 207 4.31 -15.88 10.62
CA ASN A 207 3.36 -14.92 11.12
C ASN A 207 2.61 -14.50 9.85
N GLY A 208 1.36 -14.78 9.59
CA GLY A 208 0.76 -14.44 8.27
C GLY A 208 0.59 -12.94 8.00
N GLN A 209 1.61 -12.09 8.17
CA GLN A 209 1.61 -10.69 7.77
C GLN A 209 1.44 -10.61 6.27
N TYR A 210 0.27 -10.18 5.84
CA TYR A 210 0.00 -9.84 4.46
C TYR A 210 0.69 -8.53 4.10
N HIS A 211 1.43 -8.51 2.99
CA HIS A 211 2.30 -7.39 2.65
C HIS A 211 2.63 -7.33 1.15
N TYR A 212 3.13 -6.16 0.73
CA TYR A 212 3.67 -5.90 -0.59
C TYR A 212 5.18 -5.71 -0.54
N HIS A 213 5.92 -6.42 -1.39
CA HIS A 213 7.32 -6.10 -1.73
C HIS A 213 7.45 -5.13 -2.91
N ALA A 214 6.39 -5.05 -3.71
CA ALA A 214 6.39 -4.41 -5.01
C ALA A 214 5.14 -3.54 -5.20
N GLU A 215 4.76 -3.26 -6.43
CA GLU A 215 3.57 -2.47 -6.74
C GLU A 215 2.28 -3.10 -6.18
N PRO A 216 1.45 -2.37 -5.42
CA PRO A 216 0.20 -2.89 -4.88
C PRO A 216 -0.95 -2.74 -5.88
N LYS A 217 -1.03 -3.62 -6.88
CA LYS A 217 -1.94 -3.49 -8.03
C LYS A 217 -3.41 -3.37 -7.66
N ALA A 218 -3.88 -4.22 -6.72
CA ALA A 218 -5.27 -4.17 -6.26
C ALA A 218 -5.58 -2.87 -5.51
N LEU A 219 -4.67 -2.39 -4.65
CA LEU A 219 -4.83 -1.12 -3.95
C LEU A 219 -4.84 0.07 -4.91
N ARG A 220 -3.97 0.08 -5.92
CA ARG A 220 -3.96 1.15 -6.93
C ARG A 220 -5.32 1.25 -7.63
N TYR A 221 -5.92 0.11 -7.99
CA TYR A 221 -7.29 0.07 -8.51
C TYR A 221 -8.33 0.53 -7.48
N GLN A 222 -8.23 0.07 -6.23
CA GLN A 222 -9.12 0.46 -5.13
C GLN A 222 -9.13 1.98 -4.89
N LEU A 223 -8.00 2.65 -5.07
CA LEU A 223 -7.86 4.10 -4.93
C LEU A 223 -8.22 4.88 -6.19
N GLY A 224 -8.67 4.20 -7.26
CA GLY A 224 -8.99 4.83 -8.53
C GLY A 224 -7.78 5.45 -9.22
N ASP A 225 -6.59 4.88 -9.05
CA ASP A 225 -5.42 5.20 -9.89
C ASP A 225 -5.70 4.79 -11.36
N ASN A 226 -4.72 5.00 -12.24
CA ASN A 226 -4.77 4.70 -13.67
C ASN A 226 -4.78 3.18 -13.99
N MET A 227 -5.55 2.39 -13.24
CA MET A 227 -5.63 0.93 -13.28
C MET A 227 -7.01 0.44 -13.76
N LYS A 228 -7.02 -0.69 -14.47
CA LYS A 228 -8.21 -1.45 -14.83
C LYS A 228 -8.17 -2.81 -14.16
N ALA A 229 -9.32 -3.26 -13.66
CA ALA A 229 -9.53 -4.62 -13.22
C ALA A 229 -10.35 -5.41 -14.26
N THR A 230 -9.89 -6.60 -14.63
CA THR A 230 -10.64 -7.54 -15.48
C THR A 230 -11.02 -8.76 -14.65
N TYR A 231 -12.31 -8.95 -14.45
CA TYR A 231 -12.84 -10.06 -13.66
C TYR A 231 -12.76 -11.39 -14.43
N ASN A 232 -12.25 -12.42 -13.77
CA ASN A 232 -12.27 -13.80 -14.25
C ASN A 232 -13.31 -14.60 -13.45
N ALA A 233 -14.44 -14.90 -14.09
CA ALA A 233 -15.53 -15.65 -13.48
C ALA A 233 -15.18 -17.11 -13.14
N ALA A 234 -14.20 -17.72 -13.81
CA ALA A 234 -13.82 -19.11 -13.56
C ALA A 234 -13.04 -19.28 -12.24
N THR A 235 -12.32 -18.24 -11.83
CA THR A 235 -11.49 -18.25 -10.61
C THR A 235 -11.98 -17.26 -9.55
N ASN A 236 -13.00 -16.44 -9.85
CA ASN A 236 -13.47 -15.31 -9.03
C ASN A 236 -12.33 -14.39 -8.58
N THR A 237 -11.42 -14.09 -9.52
CA THR A 237 -10.28 -13.19 -9.27
C THR A 237 -10.27 -12.07 -10.29
N TYR A 238 -9.49 -11.02 -10.01
CA TYR A 238 -9.26 -9.93 -10.93
C TYR A 238 -7.83 -9.97 -11.45
N ASN A 239 -7.65 -9.69 -12.73
CA ASN A 239 -6.37 -9.27 -13.27
C ASN A 239 -6.31 -7.73 -13.29
N TYR A 240 -5.23 -7.15 -12.77
CA TYR A 240 -5.05 -5.71 -12.66
C TYR A 240 -3.96 -5.24 -13.63
N THR A 241 -4.30 -4.32 -14.53
CA THR A 241 -3.37 -3.77 -15.51
C THR A 241 -3.49 -2.26 -15.58
N GLU A 242 -2.46 -1.59 -16.10
CA GLU A 242 -2.55 -0.18 -16.48
C GLU A 242 -3.72 0.01 -17.47
N ILE A 243 -4.48 1.11 -17.33
CA ILE A 243 -5.52 1.50 -18.30
C ILE A 243 -4.89 1.74 -19.67
N ASP A 244 -3.69 2.30 -19.67
CA ASP A 244 -2.97 2.67 -20.87
C ASP A 244 -1.45 2.55 -20.68
N PRO A 245 -0.91 1.32 -20.71
CA PRO A 245 0.52 1.13 -20.61
C PRO A 245 1.27 1.80 -21.78
N THR A 246 0.61 1.94 -22.94
CA THR A 246 1.20 2.43 -24.20
C THR A 246 1.13 3.95 -24.42
N GLY A 247 0.38 4.68 -23.59
CA GLY A 247 0.22 6.15 -23.71
C GLY A 247 -0.77 6.61 -24.80
N VAL A 248 -1.71 5.75 -25.22
CA VAL A 248 -2.72 6.01 -26.26
C VAL A 248 -4.04 6.59 -25.72
N VAL A 249 -4.44 6.31 -24.47
CA VAL A 249 -5.64 6.85 -23.82
C VAL A 249 -5.26 8.05 -22.96
N THR A 250 -5.75 9.22 -23.40
CA THR A 250 -5.62 10.47 -22.67
C THR A 250 -6.98 10.93 -22.14
N PRO A 251 -7.04 11.53 -20.93
CA PRO A 251 -5.90 11.92 -20.08
C PRO A 251 -5.61 10.95 -18.91
N LEU A 252 -4.32 10.72 -18.62
CA LEU A 252 -3.84 10.20 -17.33
C LEU A 252 -4.07 11.26 -16.24
N HIS A 253 -4.27 10.82 -15.00
CA HIS A 253 -4.26 11.70 -13.83
C HIS A 253 -3.11 11.38 -12.88
N HIS A 254 -2.73 12.35 -12.04
CA HIS A 254 -1.68 12.13 -11.03
C HIS A 254 -2.10 10.96 -10.14
N SER A 255 -1.18 10.05 -9.85
CA SER A 255 -1.48 8.93 -8.97
C SER A 255 -1.84 9.45 -7.57
N PRO A 256 -2.70 8.74 -6.81
CA PRO A 256 -2.97 9.06 -5.42
C PRO A 256 -1.80 8.65 -4.52
N ILE A 257 -1.80 9.14 -3.27
CA ILE A 257 -0.96 8.58 -2.20
C ILE A 257 -1.43 7.14 -1.94
N ILE A 258 -0.54 6.17 -2.09
CA ILE A 258 -0.82 4.74 -1.88
C ILE A 258 -0.28 4.24 -0.53
N GLY A 259 0.64 4.97 0.10
CA GLY A 259 1.22 4.59 1.38
C GLY A 259 2.15 5.64 1.95
N TRP A 260 2.67 5.36 3.14
CA TRP A 260 3.60 6.21 3.87
C TRP A 260 4.78 5.40 4.39
N CYS A 261 5.97 5.95 4.20
CA CYS A 261 7.22 5.37 4.67
C CYS A 261 7.48 5.70 6.13
N TYR A 262 8.33 4.92 6.79
CA TYR A 262 8.75 5.18 8.17
C TYR A 262 9.58 6.46 8.38
N ASP A 263 10.05 7.08 7.31
CA ASP A 263 10.68 8.40 7.35
C ASP A 263 9.69 9.57 7.19
N GLY A 264 8.39 9.25 7.04
CA GLY A 264 7.28 10.20 6.96
C GLY A 264 6.99 10.78 5.58
N TYR A 265 7.71 10.35 4.54
CA TYR A 265 7.41 10.78 3.18
C TYR A 265 6.34 9.90 2.51
N PRO A 266 5.47 10.48 1.66
CA PRO A 266 4.42 9.75 0.96
C PRO A 266 5.00 8.89 -0.18
N ILE A 267 4.28 7.81 -0.48
CA ILE A 267 4.47 6.98 -1.67
C ILE A 267 3.27 7.18 -2.58
N TYR A 268 3.54 7.45 -3.85
CA TYR A 268 2.55 7.56 -4.90
C TYR A 268 2.60 6.35 -5.83
N GLY A 269 1.52 6.13 -6.59
CA GLY A 269 1.56 5.32 -7.81
C GLY A 269 2.57 5.90 -8.84
N PRO A 270 2.70 5.30 -10.03
CA PRO A 270 3.79 5.57 -10.95
C PRO A 270 3.65 6.88 -11.75
N TYR A 271 2.54 7.62 -11.61
CA TYR A 271 2.27 8.80 -12.41
C TYR A 271 2.36 10.09 -11.59
N GLY A 272 3.10 11.07 -12.11
CA GLY A 272 3.26 12.39 -11.52
C GLY A 272 3.42 13.48 -12.58
N TYR A 273 3.52 14.74 -12.14
CA TYR A 273 3.73 15.88 -13.05
C TYR A 273 5.04 15.75 -13.83
N SER A 274 5.01 16.02 -15.14
CA SER A 274 6.19 15.93 -16.02
C SER A 274 7.27 16.92 -15.64
N SER A 275 6.88 18.13 -15.22
CA SER A 275 7.77 19.08 -14.55
C SER A 275 7.56 19.00 -13.03
N PRO A 276 8.61 18.70 -12.25
CA PRO A 276 8.48 18.44 -10.82
C PRO A 276 7.97 19.63 -10.02
N ASN A 277 8.15 20.87 -10.51
CA ASN A 277 7.76 22.08 -9.79
C ASN A 277 6.57 22.80 -10.45
N ASN A 278 5.84 22.15 -11.36
CA ASN A 278 4.72 22.76 -12.06
C ASN A 278 3.48 21.85 -12.05
N PRO A 279 2.46 22.16 -11.24
CA PRO A 279 1.24 21.35 -11.16
C PRO A 279 0.34 21.49 -12.40
N THR A 280 0.63 22.42 -13.30
CA THR A 280 -0.08 22.56 -14.59
C THR A 280 0.63 21.83 -15.73
N SER A 281 1.76 21.17 -15.47
CA SER A 281 2.43 20.34 -16.48
C SER A 281 1.64 19.06 -16.71
N SER A 282 1.85 18.41 -17.86
CA SER A 282 1.20 17.13 -18.16
C SER A 282 1.56 16.06 -17.14
N VAL A 283 0.68 15.10 -16.90
CA VAL A 283 0.98 13.90 -16.10
C VAL A 283 1.75 12.89 -16.97
N THR A 284 2.79 12.29 -16.41
CA THR A 284 3.58 11.26 -17.09
C THR A 284 4.04 10.19 -16.10
N ARG A 285 4.44 9.03 -16.64
CA ARG A 285 5.04 7.94 -15.86
C ARG A 285 6.42 8.36 -15.35
N MET A 286 6.66 8.17 -14.06
CA MET A 286 7.96 8.40 -13.44
C MET A 286 8.92 7.27 -13.81
N ARG A 287 10.04 7.62 -14.45
CA ARG A 287 11.08 6.68 -14.86
C ARG A 287 12.07 6.45 -13.72
N SER A 288 12.23 5.19 -13.30
CA SER A 288 13.31 4.75 -12.41
C SER A 288 14.69 5.05 -13.00
N GLY A 289 15.65 5.40 -12.14
CA GLY A 289 17.04 5.58 -12.52
C GLY A 289 17.85 4.29 -12.57
N PHE A 290 17.23 3.13 -12.39
CA PHE A 290 17.92 1.84 -12.32
C PHE A 290 17.84 1.04 -13.62
N VAL A 291 18.92 0.34 -13.95
CA VAL A 291 19.01 -0.53 -15.12
C VAL A 291 19.76 -1.83 -14.79
N LEU A 292 19.43 -2.94 -15.45
CA LEU A 292 20.16 -4.20 -15.28
C LEU A 292 21.61 -4.10 -15.77
N ARG A 293 22.55 -4.73 -15.07
CA ARG A 293 23.97 -4.87 -15.46
C ARG A 293 24.15 -5.97 -16.52
N ASN A 294 23.58 -5.73 -17.72
CA ASN A 294 23.57 -6.62 -18.88
C ASN A 294 24.43 -6.08 -20.05
N ALA A 295 24.54 -6.83 -21.14
CA ALA A 295 25.31 -6.44 -22.33
C ALA A 295 24.86 -5.09 -22.94
N THR A 296 23.55 -4.88 -23.08
CA THR A 296 22.99 -3.66 -23.69
C THR A 296 23.29 -2.42 -22.86
N ASN A 297 23.08 -2.49 -21.56
CA ASN A 297 23.31 -1.38 -20.64
C ASN A 297 24.79 -1.16 -20.38
N ALA A 298 25.63 -2.20 -20.49
CA ALA A 298 27.08 -2.04 -20.49
C ALA A 298 27.55 -1.19 -21.68
N ALA A 299 27.05 -1.49 -22.88
CA ALA A 299 27.38 -0.73 -24.08
C ALA A 299 26.79 0.70 -24.06
N THR A 300 25.59 0.87 -23.49
CA THR A 300 24.87 2.16 -23.53
C THR A 300 25.28 3.08 -22.39
N TYR A 301 25.43 2.55 -21.18
CA TYR A 301 25.57 3.32 -19.95
C TYR A 301 26.88 3.04 -19.20
N GLY A 302 27.74 2.13 -19.69
CA GLY A 302 28.99 1.78 -19.01
C GLY A 302 28.77 0.98 -17.72
N THR A 303 27.65 0.27 -17.60
CA THR A 303 27.44 -0.70 -16.51
C THR A 303 28.32 -1.94 -16.71
N ALA A 304 28.44 -2.80 -15.70
CA ALA A 304 28.99 -4.14 -15.91
C ALA A 304 28.07 -4.99 -16.80
N ASN A 305 28.63 -6.03 -17.43
CA ASN A 305 27.89 -7.12 -18.06
C ASN A 305 28.14 -8.41 -17.28
N LEU A 306 27.24 -8.71 -16.34
CA LEU A 306 27.44 -9.78 -15.36
C LEU A 306 27.45 -11.19 -15.98
N SER A 307 26.92 -11.36 -17.19
CA SER A 307 27.03 -12.62 -17.94
C SER A 307 28.46 -12.91 -18.43
N ILE A 308 29.33 -11.90 -18.50
CA ILE A 308 30.74 -12.03 -18.89
C ILE A 308 31.65 -11.91 -17.66
N THR A 309 31.44 -10.86 -16.86
CA THR A 309 32.33 -10.55 -15.73
C THR A 309 32.06 -11.41 -14.50
N GLY A 310 30.90 -12.04 -14.42
CA GLY A 310 30.40 -12.64 -13.19
C GLY A 310 30.03 -11.60 -12.13
N ARG A 311 29.49 -12.09 -11.02
CA ARG A 311 29.05 -11.32 -9.84
C ARG A 311 30.21 -11.05 -8.88
N VAL A 312 31.24 -10.36 -9.38
CA VAL A 312 32.50 -10.10 -8.65
C VAL A 312 32.65 -8.66 -8.18
N THR A 313 31.73 -7.78 -8.59
CA THR A 313 31.69 -6.39 -8.15
C THR A 313 30.25 -5.97 -7.82
N LEU A 314 30.09 -5.05 -6.86
CA LEU A 314 28.82 -4.37 -6.60
C LEU A 314 28.77 -3.01 -7.29
N PRO A 315 27.59 -2.58 -7.79
CA PRO A 315 27.40 -1.22 -8.25
C PRO A 315 27.55 -0.26 -7.07
N ARG A 316 28.03 0.96 -7.33
CA ARG A 316 28.36 1.96 -6.31
C ARG A 316 27.24 2.18 -5.30
N TRP A 317 26.02 2.44 -5.76
CA TRP A 317 24.86 2.64 -4.87
C TRP A 317 24.65 1.46 -3.90
N ALA A 318 24.83 0.22 -4.35
CA ALA A 318 24.59 -0.96 -3.54
C ALA A 318 25.70 -1.14 -2.48
N ALA A 319 26.96 -0.89 -2.87
CA ALA A 319 28.08 -0.91 -1.95
C ALA A 319 27.93 0.16 -0.84
N ILE A 320 27.40 1.34 -1.17
CA ILE A 320 27.08 2.38 -0.19
C ILE A 320 25.91 1.95 0.70
N ALA A 321 24.82 1.46 0.12
CA ALA A 321 23.65 1.02 0.88
C ALA A 321 23.96 -0.14 1.83
N GLN A 322 24.92 -0.99 1.49
CA GLN A 322 25.42 -2.10 2.33
C GLN A 322 26.53 -1.67 3.31
N GLY A 323 27.02 -0.43 3.23
CA GLY A 323 28.02 0.12 4.16
C GLY A 323 29.48 -0.21 3.83
N TYR A 324 29.77 -0.79 2.66
CA TYR A 324 31.15 -1.02 2.21
C TYR A 324 31.84 0.26 1.72
N LEU A 325 31.04 1.23 1.29
CA LEU A 325 31.50 2.52 0.82
C LEU A 325 30.74 3.66 1.51
N THR A 326 31.37 4.83 1.57
CA THR A 326 30.70 6.09 1.96
C THR A 326 30.53 6.99 0.75
N GLU A 327 29.49 7.82 0.75
CA GLU A 327 29.21 8.76 -0.35
C GLU A 327 30.42 9.65 -0.68
N SER A 328 31.08 10.20 0.35
CA SER A 328 32.18 11.16 0.22
C SER A 328 33.51 10.56 -0.22
N GLY A 329 33.65 9.23 -0.26
CA GLY A 329 34.92 8.55 -0.54
C GLY A 329 34.84 7.44 -1.59
N ALA A 330 33.65 7.13 -2.10
CA ALA A 330 33.49 6.09 -3.08
C ALA A 330 34.10 6.48 -4.45
N PRO A 331 34.76 5.55 -5.17
CA PRO A 331 35.19 5.78 -6.55
C PRO A 331 33.97 5.86 -7.50
N ALA A 332 34.15 6.43 -8.68
CA ALA A 332 33.08 6.53 -9.69
C ALA A 332 32.67 5.16 -10.31
N GLY A 333 33.42 4.10 -10.03
CA GLY A 333 33.19 2.76 -10.58
C GLY A 333 32.59 1.78 -9.58
N ASP A 334 32.54 0.51 -10.00
CA ASP A 334 32.05 -0.58 -9.17
C ASP A 334 33.01 -0.90 -8.02
N TYR A 335 32.43 -1.39 -6.92
CA TYR A 335 33.18 -1.89 -5.77
C TYR A 335 33.61 -3.34 -5.99
N ASN A 336 34.91 -3.60 -5.94
CA ASN A 336 35.45 -4.96 -6.03
C ASN A 336 35.14 -5.74 -4.75
N LEU A 337 34.53 -6.91 -4.90
CA LEU A 337 34.21 -7.78 -3.77
C LEU A 337 35.42 -8.61 -3.36
N PRO A 338 35.53 -8.99 -2.07
CA PRO A 338 36.48 -10.02 -1.67
C PRO A 338 36.12 -11.33 -2.39
N ALA A 339 37.11 -11.98 -2.99
CA ALA A 339 36.86 -13.21 -3.76
C ALA A 339 36.28 -14.33 -2.89
N LEU A 340 36.73 -14.45 -1.64
CA LEU A 340 36.16 -15.38 -0.68
C LEU A 340 34.99 -14.74 0.06
N ASN A 341 33.85 -15.44 0.09
CA ASN A 341 32.59 -15.05 0.72
C ASN A 341 32.01 -13.72 0.22
N GLY A 342 32.33 -13.29 -1.01
CA GLY A 342 31.79 -12.06 -1.60
C GLY A 342 31.34 -12.21 -3.05
N TYR A 343 31.83 -13.20 -3.78
CA TYR A 343 31.41 -13.41 -5.17
C TYR A 343 30.05 -14.10 -5.21
N GLY A 344 29.18 -13.62 -6.09
CA GLY A 344 27.87 -14.21 -6.36
C GLY A 344 27.94 -15.29 -7.43
N PRO A 345 26.86 -16.06 -7.62
CA PRO A 345 26.82 -17.14 -8.59
C PRO A 345 26.87 -16.60 -10.02
N LEU A 346 27.29 -17.44 -10.95
CA LEU A 346 27.21 -17.14 -12.38
C LEU A 346 25.76 -16.93 -12.84
N VAL A 347 25.58 -16.01 -13.80
CA VAL A 347 24.28 -15.82 -14.45
C VAL A 347 23.89 -17.10 -15.17
N SER A 348 22.76 -17.67 -14.79
CA SER A 348 22.25 -18.95 -15.28
C SER A 348 20.73 -18.98 -15.18
N THR A 349 20.10 -20.09 -15.61
CA THR A 349 18.65 -20.28 -15.42
C THR A 349 18.26 -20.36 -13.94
N ALA A 350 19.12 -20.94 -13.09
CA ALA A 350 18.90 -21.00 -11.64
C ALA A 350 19.14 -19.65 -10.96
N TYR A 351 20.18 -18.92 -11.41
CA TYR A 351 20.58 -17.62 -10.85
C TYR A 351 20.50 -16.53 -11.93
N SER A 352 19.28 -16.29 -12.40
CA SER A 352 18.99 -15.34 -13.48
C SER A 352 19.47 -13.92 -13.16
N LEU A 353 19.72 -13.14 -14.20
CA LEU A 353 20.03 -11.73 -14.05
C LEU A 353 18.78 -10.98 -13.55
N GLY A 354 18.95 -10.12 -12.54
CA GLY A 354 17.85 -9.44 -11.85
C GLY A 354 17.33 -10.20 -10.63
N ARG A 355 17.86 -11.40 -10.36
CA ARG A 355 17.55 -12.17 -9.14
C ARG A 355 18.06 -11.46 -7.89
N TYR A 356 19.19 -10.77 -7.99
CA TYR A 356 19.80 -10.06 -6.88
C TYR A 356 19.73 -8.57 -7.07
N ILE A 357 19.60 -7.89 -5.94
CA ILE A 357 19.51 -6.44 -5.87
C ILE A 357 20.76 -5.77 -6.45
N GLY A 358 21.94 -6.39 -6.25
CA GLY A 358 23.22 -5.94 -6.82
C GLY A 358 23.37 -6.14 -8.35
N ASP A 359 22.39 -6.76 -9.01
CA ASP A 359 22.36 -6.90 -10.47
C ASP A 359 21.93 -5.60 -11.18
N TYR A 360 21.46 -4.59 -10.43
CA TYR A 360 21.00 -3.31 -10.98
C TYR A 360 22.00 -2.19 -10.73
N ASP A 361 22.26 -1.38 -11.75
CA ASP A 361 23.06 -0.17 -11.67
C ASP A 361 22.17 1.07 -11.52
N TYR A 362 22.71 2.13 -10.89
CA TYR A 362 22.02 3.42 -10.83
C TYR A 362 22.64 4.37 -11.85
N LEU A 363 21.82 4.85 -12.79
CA LEU A 363 22.28 5.67 -13.91
C LEU A 363 22.93 6.99 -13.46
N GLY A 364 22.54 7.55 -12.31
CA GLY A 364 23.20 8.73 -11.76
C GLY A 364 24.67 8.48 -11.39
N ASP A 365 25.01 7.27 -10.95
CA ASP A 365 26.41 6.86 -10.71
C ASP A 365 27.18 6.62 -12.02
N ARG A 366 26.47 6.58 -13.15
CA ARG A 366 27.01 6.42 -14.52
C ARG A 366 27.00 7.73 -15.33
N GLY A 367 26.89 8.87 -14.65
CA GLY A 367 26.96 10.19 -15.26
C GLY A 367 25.69 10.59 -16.05
N ARG A 368 24.57 9.89 -15.86
CA ARG A 368 23.27 10.26 -16.42
C ARG A 368 22.54 11.25 -15.51
N VAL A 369 21.67 12.06 -16.09
CA VAL A 369 21.09 13.24 -15.45
C VAL A 369 19.64 13.01 -15.05
N GLN A 370 19.36 13.12 -13.75
CA GLN A 370 17.99 13.11 -13.22
C GLN A 370 17.19 14.29 -13.79
N GLY A 371 15.95 14.03 -14.17
CA GLY A 371 15.07 14.99 -14.85
C GLY A 371 15.19 14.95 -16.38
N VAL A 372 16.26 14.36 -16.92
CA VAL A 372 16.49 14.23 -18.37
C VAL A 372 16.42 12.76 -18.79
N ASP A 373 17.31 11.93 -18.28
CA ASP A 373 17.42 10.52 -18.64
C ASP A 373 16.40 9.66 -17.88
N PHE A 374 16.16 10.00 -16.62
CA PHE A 374 15.24 9.34 -15.70
C PHE A 374 14.63 10.37 -14.74
N ASN A 375 13.62 10.01 -13.94
CA ASN A 375 12.91 10.97 -13.07
C ASN A 375 13.25 10.79 -11.58
N LEU A 376 13.49 9.55 -11.16
CA LEU A 376 13.60 9.19 -9.75
C LEU A 376 15.07 9.01 -9.33
N ASP A 377 15.39 9.45 -8.12
CA ASP A 377 16.72 9.27 -7.54
C ASP A 377 16.97 7.81 -7.11
N LYS A 378 18.13 7.53 -6.51
CA LYS A 378 18.49 6.18 -6.04
C LYS A 378 17.64 5.64 -4.87
N TYR A 379 16.83 6.47 -4.23
CA TYR A 379 15.85 6.05 -3.22
C TYR A 379 14.48 5.80 -3.84
N ASN A 380 14.35 5.99 -5.16
CA ASN A 380 13.14 5.86 -5.95
C ASN A 380 12.11 6.97 -5.73
N GLY A 381 12.60 8.18 -5.43
CA GLY A 381 11.75 9.35 -5.26
C GLY A 381 12.30 10.60 -5.93
N ARG A 382 11.59 11.72 -5.75
CA ARG A 382 12.05 13.05 -6.16
C ARG A 382 11.38 14.14 -5.32
N GLN A 383 12.00 15.31 -5.27
CA GLN A 383 11.33 16.53 -4.83
C GLN A 383 10.37 17.01 -5.92
N CYS A 384 9.09 17.16 -5.59
CA CYS A 384 8.09 17.68 -6.52
C CYS A 384 6.85 18.23 -5.82
N VAL A 385 6.09 19.06 -6.52
CA VAL A 385 4.70 19.39 -6.20
C VAL A 385 3.80 18.20 -6.53
N THR A 386 2.73 18.04 -5.78
CA THR A 386 1.66 17.06 -6.01
C THR A 386 0.30 17.73 -5.73
N PRO A 387 -0.84 17.10 -6.08
CA PRO A 387 -2.15 17.64 -5.73
C PRO A 387 -2.30 17.92 -4.22
N GLU A 388 -1.74 17.05 -3.38
CA GLU A 388 -1.81 17.17 -1.92
C GLU A 388 -0.71 18.07 -1.33
N PHE A 389 0.43 18.19 -2.01
CA PHE A 389 1.57 19.03 -1.61
C PHE A 389 1.87 20.10 -2.68
N PRO A 390 1.04 21.15 -2.79
CA PRO A 390 1.22 22.19 -3.81
C PRO A 390 2.48 23.03 -3.60
N ASN A 391 3.01 23.06 -2.37
CA ASN A 391 4.29 23.71 -2.03
C ASN A 391 5.50 22.79 -2.18
N GLY A 392 5.29 21.55 -2.62
CA GLY A 392 6.34 20.55 -2.80
C GLY A 392 6.55 19.65 -1.57
N THR A 393 6.94 18.41 -1.85
CA THR A 393 7.46 17.45 -0.88
C THR A 393 8.43 16.51 -1.59
N TYR A 394 9.21 15.75 -0.81
CA TYR A 394 9.84 14.56 -1.36
C TYR A 394 8.79 13.45 -1.42
N ALA A 395 8.71 12.75 -2.55
CA ALA A 395 7.77 11.66 -2.74
C ALA A 395 8.45 10.47 -3.38
N TYR A 396 8.17 9.28 -2.86
CA TYR A 396 8.49 8.00 -3.51
C TYR A 396 7.42 7.67 -4.55
N PHE A 397 7.80 6.92 -5.59
CA PHE A 397 6.89 6.52 -6.65
C PHE A 397 7.04 5.04 -6.96
N VAL A 398 5.93 4.35 -7.21
CA VAL A 398 5.96 3.03 -7.83
C VAL A 398 6.74 3.11 -9.15
N ALA A 399 7.63 2.15 -9.40
CA ALA A 399 8.39 2.05 -10.63
C ALA A 399 7.80 0.96 -11.55
N ILE A 400 7.32 1.35 -12.73
CA ILE A 400 6.87 0.43 -13.80
C ILE A 400 7.60 0.73 -15.11
N ASP A 401 7.67 -0.24 -16.03
CA ASP A 401 8.14 -0.07 -17.41
C ASP A 401 7.06 0.54 -18.33
N ALA A 402 7.39 0.72 -19.62
CA ALA A 402 6.46 1.25 -20.62
C ALA A 402 5.38 0.24 -21.04
N SER A 403 5.36 -0.96 -20.45
CA SER A 403 4.32 -1.98 -20.64
C SER A 403 3.47 -2.16 -19.39
N GLY A 404 3.70 -1.38 -18.33
CA GLY A 404 2.97 -1.46 -17.07
C GLY A 404 3.45 -2.57 -16.13
N ASN A 405 4.60 -3.18 -16.42
CA ASN A 405 5.20 -4.18 -15.53
C ASN A 405 6.02 -3.48 -14.46
N THR A 406 5.97 -4.00 -13.23
CA THR A 406 6.80 -3.48 -12.14
C THR A 406 8.29 -3.62 -12.48
N THR A 407 9.07 -2.60 -12.12
CA THR A 407 10.52 -2.53 -12.36
C THR A 407 11.26 -2.13 -11.11
N PHE A 408 12.52 -2.54 -11.01
CA PHE A 408 13.38 -2.20 -9.89
C PHE A 408 13.48 -0.67 -9.66
N PRO A 409 13.40 -0.19 -8.40
CA PRO A 409 13.34 -0.93 -7.15
C PRO A 409 11.90 -1.13 -6.61
N HIS A 410 10.92 -1.12 -7.51
CA HIS A 410 9.49 -1.34 -7.28
C HIS A 410 8.79 -0.19 -6.55
N LEU A 411 9.12 0.05 -5.28
CA LEU A 411 8.52 1.10 -4.43
C LEU A 411 9.57 2.07 -3.90
N LEU A 412 10.61 1.56 -3.25
CA LEU A 412 11.68 2.33 -2.63
C LEU A 412 13.02 1.66 -2.93
N GLY A 413 14.11 2.44 -2.95
CA GLY A 413 15.47 1.89 -2.91
C GLY A 413 15.76 1.13 -1.60
N LYS A 414 17.02 0.77 -1.33
CA LYS A 414 17.41 0.07 -0.08
C LYS A 414 17.60 0.98 1.15
N GLN A 415 17.36 2.28 1.01
CA GLN A 415 17.55 3.26 2.07
C GLN A 415 16.43 4.30 2.04
N TYR A 416 16.08 4.81 3.22
CA TYR A 416 15.21 5.98 3.33
C TYR A 416 15.92 7.24 2.86
N TYR A 417 15.17 8.15 2.21
CA TYR A 417 15.56 9.52 1.97
C TYR A 417 15.51 10.36 3.26
N GLY A 418 14.45 10.22 4.05
CA GLY A 418 14.25 10.97 5.28
C GLY A 418 14.86 10.34 6.52
N THR A 419 14.80 11.07 7.63
CA THR A 419 15.14 10.55 8.95
C THR A 419 14.04 9.59 9.41
N SER A 420 14.34 8.30 9.46
CA SER A 420 13.41 7.32 10.02
C SER A 420 13.14 7.61 11.49
N ASN A 421 11.86 7.75 11.82
CA ASN A 421 11.39 8.02 13.18
C ASN A 421 10.12 7.23 13.51
N SER A 422 9.87 6.17 12.74
CA SER A 422 8.65 5.38 12.85
C SER A 422 8.99 3.94 13.22
N THR A 423 8.04 3.29 13.87
CA THR A 423 8.13 1.90 14.31
C THR A 423 6.74 1.29 14.29
N ALA A 424 6.64 -0.01 14.02
CA ALA A 424 5.41 -0.77 14.25
C ALA A 424 5.24 -1.13 15.74
N ASN A 425 4.01 -1.50 16.11
CA ASN A 425 3.56 -1.90 17.44
C ASN A 425 3.77 -0.84 18.53
N VAL A 426 3.43 0.42 18.20
CA VAL A 426 3.55 1.54 19.15
C VAL A 426 2.36 1.65 20.10
N THR A 427 2.61 2.20 21.29
CA THR A 427 1.54 2.63 22.20
C THR A 427 1.04 4.02 21.80
N ILE A 428 -0.28 4.18 21.67
CA ILE A 428 -0.89 5.49 21.37
C ILE A 428 -0.88 6.35 22.65
N PRO A 429 -0.38 7.60 22.60
CA PRO A 429 -0.39 8.48 23.77
C PRO A 429 -1.81 8.82 24.23
N ALA A 430 -2.03 8.92 25.54
CA ALA A 430 -3.34 9.24 26.13
C ALA A 430 -3.91 10.62 25.70
N GLY A 431 -3.08 11.53 25.17
CA GLY A 431 -3.48 12.83 24.65
C GLY A 431 -3.69 12.87 23.12
N ALA A 432 -3.59 11.75 22.41
CA ALA A 432 -3.83 11.72 20.97
C ALA A 432 -5.31 11.96 20.66
N THR A 433 -5.58 12.75 19.63
CA THR A 433 -6.94 12.99 19.13
C THR A 433 -7.32 11.88 18.17
N VAL A 434 -8.47 11.24 18.40
CA VAL A 434 -9.01 10.23 17.48
C VAL A 434 -9.70 10.93 16.31
N LEU A 435 -9.18 10.74 15.11
CA LEU A 435 -9.76 11.26 13.86
C LEU A 435 -10.81 10.31 13.29
N PHE A 436 -10.57 9.00 13.41
CA PHE A 436 -11.40 7.98 12.77
C PHE A 436 -11.49 6.70 13.60
N ASN A 437 -12.66 6.06 13.61
CA ASN A 437 -12.87 4.68 14.05
C ASN A 437 -13.64 3.91 12.96
N GLY A 438 -13.11 2.74 12.60
CA GLY A 438 -13.65 1.82 11.60
C GLY A 438 -14.35 0.60 12.22
N GLY A 439 -14.63 -0.39 11.37
CA GLY A 439 -15.18 -1.69 11.75
C GLY A 439 -16.40 -1.58 12.65
N PRO A 440 -16.42 -2.29 13.80
CA PRO A 440 -17.57 -2.30 14.69
C PRO A 440 -17.80 -0.94 15.37
N LYS A 441 -16.79 -0.06 15.42
CA LYS A 441 -16.87 1.27 16.04
C LYS A 441 -17.19 2.39 15.04
N LYS A 442 -17.30 2.08 13.74
CA LYS A 442 -17.71 3.05 12.72
C LYS A 442 -19.12 3.54 13.03
N LYS A 443 -19.29 4.86 13.12
CA LYS A 443 -20.61 5.47 13.30
C LYS A 443 -21.39 5.45 12.00
N GLU A 444 -22.66 5.15 12.11
CA GLU A 444 -23.59 5.17 11.00
C GLU A 444 -23.84 6.59 10.52
N GLN A 445 -23.91 6.74 9.21
CA GLN A 445 -24.32 7.97 8.54
C GLN A 445 -25.57 7.67 7.74
N ALA A 446 -26.68 8.32 8.09
CA ALA A 446 -27.92 8.23 7.34
C ALA A 446 -27.89 9.21 6.17
N ALA A 447 -28.33 8.75 4.99
CA ALA A 447 -28.64 9.61 3.87
C ALA A 447 -29.98 10.32 4.09
N ALA A 448 -30.24 11.38 3.32
CA ALA A 448 -31.55 12.02 3.31
C ALA A 448 -32.65 11.01 2.91
N PRO A 449 -33.79 10.96 3.61
CA PRO A 449 -34.90 10.11 3.22
C PRO A 449 -35.40 10.42 1.80
N ILE A 450 -35.65 9.38 1.00
CA ILE A 450 -36.16 9.51 -0.38
C ILE A 450 -37.66 9.20 -0.39
N VAL A 451 -38.48 10.14 -0.86
CA VAL A 451 -39.94 9.97 -0.96
C VAL A 451 -40.32 9.53 -2.37
N ASN A 452 -41.05 8.41 -2.48
CA ASN A 452 -41.70 8.04 -3.73
C ASN A 452 -43.08 8.76 -3.82
N PRO A 453 -43.29 9.69 -4.76
CA PRO A 453 -44.53 10.46 -4.84
C PRO A 453 -45.76 9.61 -5.21
N ALA A 454 -45.57 8.54 -5.98
CA ALA A 454 -46.65 7.68 -6.47
C ALA A 454 -47.21 6.74 -5.40
N SER A 455 -46.38 6.30 -4.44
CA SER A 455 -46.82 5.44 -3.33
C SER A 455 -46.91 6.16 -1.99
N GLY A 456 -46.17 7.25 -1.81
CA GLY A 456 -45.95 7.89 -0.50
C GLY A 456 -44.92 7.14 0.37
N ASN A 457 -44.23 6.14 -0.17
CA ASN A 457 -43.20 5.40 0.56
C ASN A 457 -42.00 6.31 0.85
N VAL A 458 -41.40 6.13 2.03
CA VAL A 458 -40.15 6.80 2.40
C VAL A 458 -39.05 5.74 2.49
N THR A 459 -38.02 5.85 1.66
CA THR A 459 -36.83 4.99 1.72
C THR A 459 -35.77 5.65 2.59
N LEU A 460 -35.33 4.93 3.60
CA LEU A 460 -34.25 5.29 4.50
C LEU A 460 -33.03 4.46 4.13
N THR A 461 -31.90 5.11 3.93
CA THR A 461 -30.62 4.44 3.63
C THR A 461 -29.55 4.97 4.56
N TRP A 462 -28.72 4.09 5.10
CA TRP A 462 -27.60 4.45 5.98
C TRP A 462 -26.37 3.62 5.68
N SER A 463 -25.20 4.09 6.10
CA SER A 463 -23.96 3.31 6.05
C SER A 463 -24.03 2.13 7.02
N SER A 464 -23.64 0.95 6.58
CA SER A 464 -23.65 -0.26 7.40
C SER A 464 -22.26 -0.77 7.75
N VAL A 465 -22.20 -1.33 8.96
CA VAL A 465 -21.18 -2.27 9.39
C VAL A 465 -21.65 -3.69 9.12
N GLU A 466 -20.83 -4.45 8.41
CA GLU A 466 -21.10 -5.85 8.09
C GLU A 466 -21.31 -6.68 9.37
N GLY A 467 -22.31 -7.56 9.35
CA GLY A 467 -22.77 -8.31 10.53
C GLY A 467 -23.61 -7.48 11.51
N GLY A 468 -23.80 -6.18 11.28
CA GLY A 468 -24.68 -5.34 12.09
C GLY A 468 -26.17 -5.61 11.83
N THR A 469 -27.00 -5.54 12.88
CA THR A 469 -28.46 -5.58 12.76
C THR A 469 -29.06 -4.26 13.24
N TYR A 470 -29.87 -3.62 12.39
CA TYR A 470 -30.35 -2.26 12.59
C TYR A 470 -31.83 -2.20 12.89
N GLN A 471 -32.21 -1.46 13.92
CA GLN A 471 -33.60 -1.10 14.18
C GLN A 471 -33.82 0.35 13.82
N VAL A 472 -34.89 0.61 13.07
CA VAL A 472 -35.37 1.95 12.78
C VAL A 472 -36.61 2.22 13.63
N GLU A 473 -36.68 3.41 14.21
CA GLU A 473 -37.85 3.95 14.88
C GLU A 473 -38.27 5.25 14.22
N ALA A 474 -39.57 5.51 14.20
CA ALA A 474 -40.14 6.74 13.69
C ALA A 474 -40.99 7.44 14.75
N SER A 475 -41.09 8.76 14.64
CA SER A 475 -42.05 9.57 15.40
C SER A 475 -42.51 10.76 14.58
N ASN A 476 -43.71 11.25 14.86
CA ASN A 476 -44.20 12.53 14.32
C ASN A 476 -43.74 13.74 15.15
N SER A 477 -42.97 13.51 16.22
CA SER A 477 -42.33 14.52 17.06
C SER A 477 -40.88 14.12 17.36
N ILE A 478 -39.95 15.06 17.25
CA ILE A 478 -38.54 14.80 17.58
C ILE A 478 -38.34 14.46 19.07
N ALA A 479 -39.25 14.92 19.94
CA ALA A 479 -39.08 14.81 21.40
C ALA A 479 -39.62 13.51 22.00
N THR A 480 -40.73 12.98 21.48
CA THR A 480 -41.48 11.87 22.11
C THR A 480 -42.18 11.01 21.07
N GLY A 481 -42.73 9.86 21.46
CA GLY A 481 -43.60 9.05 20.60
C GLY A 481 -42.88 8.16 19.60
N TRP A 482 -41.64 7.76 19.91
CA TRP A 482 -40.84 6.87 19.07
C TRP A 482 -41.40 5.45 19.09
N SER A 483 -41.61 4.90 17.91
CA SER A 483 -42.04 3.51 17.72
C SER A 483 -41.22 2.84 16.62
N THR A 484 -40.85 1.59 16.85
CA THR A 484 -40.22 0.69 15.88
C THR A 484 -41.01 0.63 14.57
N ILE A 485 -40.31 0.80 13.44
CA ILE A 485 -40.87 0.56 12.10
C ILE A 485 -40.22 -0.68 11.49
N GLY A 486 -41.05 -1.64 11.12
CA GLY A 486 -40.59 -2.92 10.55
C GLY A 486 -39.77 -3.77 11.52
N ALA A 487 -39.35 -4.95 11.04
CA ALA A 487 -38.39 -5.79 11.73
C ALA A 487 -36.98 -5.19 11.65
N ALA A 488 -36.11 -5.59 12.58
CA ALA A 488 -34.70 -5.23 12.51
C ALA A 488 -34.08 -5.78 11.22
N VAL A 489 -33.27 -4.95 10.56
CA VAL A 489 -32.68 -5.23 9.25
C VAL A 489 -31.21 -5.61 9.41
N PRO A 490 -30.80 -6.85 9.08
CA PRO A 490 -29.39 -7.20 9.05
C PRO A 490 -28.70 -6.54 7.84
N ALA A 491 -27.46 -6.07 8.03
CA ALA A 491 -26.61 -5.73 6.89
C ALA A 491 -26.34 -6.99 6.07
N ALA A 492 -26.48 -6.87 4.75
CA ALA A 492 -26.04 -7.93 3.85
C ALA A 492 -24.52 -8.11 3.92
N ALA A 493 -24.04 -9.30 3.56
CA ALA A 493 -22.61 -9.55 3.40
C ALA A 493 -22.02 -8.55 2.38
N ASP A 494 -20.80 -8.07 2.65
CA ASP A 494 -20.10 -7.06 1.83
C ASP A 494 -20.80 -5.68 1.73
N ALA A 495 -21.94 -5.48 2.40
CA ALA A 495 -22.69 -4.24 2.24
C ALA A 495 -22.09 -3.08 3.04
N ASN A 496 -21.85 -1.97 2.35
CA ASN A 496 -21.49 -0.69 2.95
C ASN A 496 -22.72 0.20 3.26
N THR A 497 -23.90 -0.20 2.78
CA THR A 497 -25.18 0.48 3.05
C THR A 497 -26.29 -0.52 3.34
N THR A 498 -27.25 -0.11 4.15
CA THR A 498 -28.49 -0.85 4.42
C THR A 498 -29.67 0.11 4.27
N SER A 499 -30.83 -0.43 3.89
CA SER A 499 -32.04 0.39 3.70
C SER A 499 -33.30 -0.26 4.28
N LEU A 500 -34.27 0.59 4.60
CA LEU A 500 -35.61 0.20 5.02
C LEU A 500 -36.63 1.15 4.38
N ILE A 501 -37.77 0.60 3.99
CA ILE A 501 -38.89 1.38 3.43
C ILE A 501 -39.96 1.53 4.52
N ASP A 502 -40.39 2.76 4.77
CA ASP A 502 -41.58 3.08 5.56
C ASP A 502 -42.78 3.31 4.63
N PRO A 503 -43.70 2.33 4.47
CA PRO A 503 -44.70 2.36 3.41
C PRO A 503 -45.78 3.43 3.64
N GLY A 504 -46.06 4.24 2.62
CA GLY A 504 -47.10 5.27 2.64
C GLY A 504 -46.89 6.41 3.65
N ALA A 505 -45.76 6.45 4.36
CA ALA A 505 -45.53 7.35 5.49
C ALA A 505 -45.66 8.83 5.11
N ALA A 506 -45.25 9.23 3.89
CA ALA A 506 -45.37 10.61 3.43
C ALA A 506 -46.83 11.06 3.26
N ARG A 507 -47.79 10.14 3.15
CA ARG A 507 -49.22 10.44 3.05
C ARG A 507 -49.91 10.48 4.40
N THR A 508 -49.47 9.65 5.33
CA THR A 508 -50.11 9.48 6.63
C THR A 508 -49.47 10.32 7.73
N SER A 509 -48.25 10.80 7.53
CA SER A 509 -47.46 11.54 8.53
C SER A 509 -46.68 12.67 7.84
N PRO A 510 -47.26 13.88 7.69
CA PRO A 510 -46.64 14.99 6.98
C PRO A 510 -45.39 15.55 7.67
N GLN A 511 -45.22 15.27 8.97
CA GLN A 511 -43.99 15.50 9.72
C GLN A 511 -43.58 14.17 10.34
N ARG A 512 -42.43 13.63 9.94
CA ARG A 512 -41.93 12.34 10.41
C ARG A 512 -40.42 12.37 10.58
N PHE A 513 -39.97 11.98 11.76
CA PHE A 513 -38.58 11.88 12.18
C PHE A 513 -38.20 10.41 12.30
N TYR A 514 -36.94 10.10 12.02
CA TYR A 514 -36.41 8.75 12.08
C TYR A 514 -35.16 8.73 12.95
N ARG A 515 -34.97 7.65 13.70
CA ARG A 515 -33.72 7.34 14.38
C ARG A 515 -33.33 5.89 14.12
N LEU A 516 -32.02 5.68 14.06
CA LEU A 516 -31.40 4.42 13.72
C LEU A 516 -30.59 3.94 14.92
N SER A 517 -30.73 2.66 15.28
CA SER A 517 -29.90 2.01 16.28
C SER A 517 -29.35 0.70 15.72
N ARG A 518 -28.04 0.48 15.81
CA ARG A 518 -27.46 -0.85 15.65
C ARG A 518 -27.63 -1.62 16.94
N THR A 519 -28.47 -2.65 16.89
CA THR A 519 -28.89 -3.45 18.04
C THR A 519 -27.95 -4.61 18.34
N SER A 520 -27.23 -5.10 17.34
CA SER A 520 -26.20 -6.12 17.49
C SER A 520 -25.15 -6.03 16.39
N THR A 521 -24.02 -6.72 16.60
CA THR A 521 -22.99 -6.97 15.60
C THR A 521 -22.66 -8.47 15.65
N GLY A 522 -22.45 -9.08 14.49
CA GLY A 522 -22.09 -10.49 14.37
C GLY A 522 -20.73 -10.80 15.02
N THR A 523 -20.32 -12.07 14.94
CA THR A 523 -19.02 -12.50 15.47
C THR A 523 -17.88 -11.86 14.67
N TYR A 524 -16.96 -11.19 15.37
CA TYR A 524 -15.72 -10.66 14.83
C TYR A 524 -14.62 -10.75 15.90
N ASP A 525 -13.37 -10.63 15.47
CA ASP A 525 -12.21 -10.62 16.34
C ASP A 525 -12.03 -9.23 16.99
N PRO A 526 -12.18 -9.11 18.33
CA PRO A 526 -12.24 -7.82 19.01
C PRO A 526 -10.87 -7.21 19.32
N VAL A 527 -9.77 -7.96 19.13
CA VAL A 527 -8.40 -7.55 19.53
C VAL A 527 -8.00 -6.23 18.88
N TYR A 528 -8.54 -5.93 17.69
CA TYR A 528 -8.09 -4.83 16.83
C TYR A 528 -8.75 -3.48 17.11
N THR A 529 -9.46 -3.34 18.24
CA THR A 529 -10.12 -2.08 18.60
C THR A 529 -9.30 -1.16 19.51
N GLY A 530 -7.99 -1.47 19.68
CA GLY A 530 -7.03 -0.67 20.43
C GLY A 530 -7.50 -0.31 21.83
N GLN A 531 -7.77 -1.34 22.65
CA GLN A 531 -8.01 -1.22 24.09
C GLN A 531 -6.88 -1.88 24.85
#